data_AF-A0A9Q0MQQ7-F1
#
_entry.id   AF-A0A9Q0MQQ7-F1
#
_cell.length_a   1.000
_cell.length_b   1.000
_cell.length_c   1.000
_cell.angle_alpha   90.00
_cell.angle_beta   90.00
_cell.angle_gamma   90.00
#
_symmetry.space_group_name_H-M   'P 1'
#
loop_
_entity.id
_entity.type
_entity.pdbx_description
1 polymer ?
#
loop_
_entity_poly.entity_id
_entity_poly.type
_entity_poly.pdbx_seq_one_letter_code
_entity_poly.pdbx_strand_id
1 'polypeptide(L)' 'MANTVLLESRSYRPFKSSEEYLYAMREDLAEWLNVMYPELRINTDNFMDRLDTGVALCK' A
#
# COMPACT_ATOMS: atom_id res chain seq x y z
N MET A 1 7.31 6.30 -27.31
CA MET A 1 6.16 7.03 -26.72
C MET A 1 6.09 6.62 -25.27
N ALA A 2 6.49 7.50 -24.36
CA ALA A 2 6.51 7.18 -22.92
C ALA A 2 5.07 7.22 -22.41
N ASN A 3 4.59 6.10 -21.87
CA ASN A 3 3.27 5.96 -21.30
C ASN A 3 3.27 6.68 -19.94
N THR A 4 2.94 7.97 -19.94
CA THR A 4 2.62 8.73 -18.72
C THR A 4 1.42 8.06 -18.07
N VAL A 5 1.68 7.25 -17.04
CA VAL A 5 0.65 6.80 -16.11
C VAL A 5 0.07 8.08 -15.50
N LEU A 6 -1.13 8.46 -15.94
CA LEU A 6 -1.92 9.49 -15.30
C LEU A 6 -2.24 8.96 -13.90
N LEU A 7 -1.48 9.39 -12.90
CA LEU A 7 -1.90 9.31 -11.51
C LEU A 7 -3.13 10.20 -11.41
N GLU A 8 -4.29 9.61 -11.71
CA GLU A 8 -5.58 10.22 -11.42
C GLU A 8 -5.52 10.65 -9.95
N SER A 9 -5.67 11.95 -9.70
CA SER A 9 -5.80 12.46 -8.34
C SER A 9 -7.08 11.84 -7.78
N ARG A 10 -6.96 10.67 -7.13
CA ARG A 10 -8.08 10.02 -6.44
C ARG A 10 -8.69 11.09 -5.54
N SER A 11 -9.92 11.49 -5.84
CA SER A 11 -10.64 12.44 -4.99
C SER A 11 -10.59 11.90 -3.56
N TYR A 12 -10.16 12.72 -2.61
CA TYR A 12 -10.07 12.33 -1.21
C TYR A 12 -11.48 11.98 -0.74
N ARG A 13 -11.82 10.69 -0.74
CA ARG A 13 -13.09 10.22 -0.22
C ARG A 13 -13.03 10.41 1.30
N PRO A 14 -13.99 11.12 1.90
CA PRO A 14 -14.03 11.23 3.35
C PRO A 14 -14.20 9.82 3.94
N PHE A 15 -13.29 9.46 4.82
CA PHE A 15 -13.37 8.23 5.60
C PHE A 15 -14.32 8.46 6.77
N LYS A 16 -15.17 7.46 7.07
CA LYS A 16 -16.13 7.54 8.18
C LYS A 16 -15.43 7.45 9.53
N SER A 17 -14.25 6.82 9.57
CA SER A 17 -13.41 6.71 10.76
C SER A 17 -11.92 6.65 10.41
N SER A 18 -11.08 6.94 11.40
CA SER A 18 -9.63 6.76 11.29
C SER A 18 -9.25 5.29 11.04
N GLU A 19 -10.04 4.35 11.54
CA GLU A 19 -9.82 2.92 11.33
C GLU A 19 -10.07 2.51 9.87
N GLU A 20 -11.12 3.04 9.25
CA GLU A 20 -11.41 2.83 7.82
C GLU A 20 -10.30 3.43 6.95
N TYR A 21 -9.80 4.63 7.30
CA TYR A 21 -8.64 5.22 6.65
C TYR A 21 -7.41 4.32 6.74
N LEU A 22 -7.06 3.87 7.94
CA LEU A 22 -5.89 3.01 8.15
C LEU A 22 -6.03 1.66 7.45
N TYR A 23 -7.25 1.12 7.37
CA TYR A 23 -7.50 -0.10 6.61
C TYR A 23 -7.29 0.13 5.11
N ALA A 24 -7.90 1.16 4.54
CA ALA A 24 -7.77 1.48 3.11
C ALA A 24 -6.32 1.78 2.71
N MET A 25 -5.59 2.53 3.54
CA MET A 25 -4.17 2.83 3.30
C MET A 25 -3.31 1.58 3.36
N ARG A 26 -3.56 0.67 4.33
CA ARG A 26 -2.82 -0.60 4.42
C ARG A 26 -3.08 -1.49 3.20
N GLU A 27 -4.31 -1.54 2.72
CA GLU A 27 -4.66 -2.33 1.53
C GLU A 27 -3.95 -1.81 0.27
N ASP A 28 -4.07 -0.49 -0.02
CA ASP A 28 -3.40 0.14 -1.17
C ASP A 28 -1.87 -0.05 -1.10
N LEU A 29 -1.26 0.10 0.08
CA LEU A 29 0.20 -0.06 0.26
C LEU A 29 0.64 -1.53 0.17
N ALA A 30 -0.16 -2.47 0.69
CA ALA A 30 0.11 -3.89 0.57
C ALA A 30 0.10 -4.35 -0.90
N GLU A 31 -0.88 -3.87 -1.67
CA GLU A 31 -0.95 -4.13 -3.11
C GLU A 31 0.28 -3.56 -3.82
N TRP A 32 0.61 -2.29 -3.55
CA TRP A 32 1.77 -1.64 -4.15
C TRP A 32 3.09 -2.37 -3.87
N LEU A 33 3.33 -2.79 -2.62
CA LEU A 33 4.53 -3.52 -2.25
C LEU A 33 4.59 -4.91 -2.89
N ASN A 34 3.47 -5.61 -3.06
CA ASN A 34 3.45 -6.89 -3.76
C ASN A 34 3.74 -6.77 -5.26
N VAL A 35 3.38 -5.65 -5.88
CA VAL A 35 3.72 -5.39 -7.29
C VAL A 35 5.22 -5.22 -7.46
N MET A 36 5.90 -4.55 -6.52
CA MET A 36 7.34 -4.31 -6.60
C MET A 36 8.17 -5.49 -6.07
N TYR A 37 7.72 -6.13 -5.00
CA TYR A 37 8.41 -7.21 -4.30
C TYR A 37 7.45 -8.38 -4.02
N PRO A 38 7.10 -9.17 -5.06
CA PRO A 38 6.13 -10.27 -4.94
C PRO A 38 6.53 -11.34 -3.91
N GLU A 39 7.81 -11.43 -3.58
CA GLU A 39 8.33 -12.36 -2.59
C GLU A 39 7.97 -11.99 -1.14
N LEU A 40 7.61 -10.74 -0.87
CA LEU A 40 7.27 -10.29 0.48
C LEU A 40 5.93 -10.87 0.97
N ARG A 41 5.02 -11.25 0.04
CA ARG A 41 3.71 -11.85 0.34
C ARG A 41 2.94 -11.05 1.39
N ILE A 42 2.88 -9.74 1.19
CA ILE A 42 2.22 -8.80 2.11
C ILE A 42 0.71 -8.82 1.85
N ASN A 43 -0.11 -8.64 2.87
CA ASN A 43 -1.54 -8.39 2.74
C ASN A 43 -1.98 -7.44 3.87
N THR A 44 -3.23 -7.00 3.84
CA THR A 44 -3.75 -6.03 4.83
C THR A 44 -3.62 -6.53 6.28
N ASP A 45 -3.74 -7.84 6.49
CA ASP A 45 -3.68 -8.47 7.82
C ASP A 45 -2.26 -8.56 8.38
N ASN A 46 -1.26 -8.83 7.52
CA ASN A 46 0.14 -9.01 7.92
C ASN A 46 1.04 -7.80 7.59
N PHE A 47 0.46 -6.69 7.12
CA PHE A 47 1.19 -5.52 6.63
C PHE A 47 2.22 -4.99 7.63
N MET A 48 1.81 -4.77 8.88
CA MET A 48 2.70 -4.23 9.91
C MET A 48 3.76 -5.26 10.31
N ASP A 49 3.38 -6.53 10.48
CA ASP A 49 4.28 -7.61 10.88
C ASP A 49 5.41 -7.83 9.86
N ARG A 50 5.09 -7.72 8.56
CA ARG A 50 6.07 -7.87 7.47
C ARG A 50 7.02 -6.70 7.36
N LEU A 51 6.63 -5.52 7.84
CA LEU A 51 7.41 -4.30 7.81
C LEU A 51 8.10 -3.98 9.15
N ASP A 52 7.86 -4.77 10.21
CA ASP A 52 8.34 -4.51 11.57
C ASP A 52 9.86 -4.31 11.65
N THR A 53 10.63 -5.07 10.87
CA THR A 53 12.10 -4.95 10.83
C THR A 53 12.61 -3.83 9.92
N GLY A 54 11.76 -3.24 9.08
CA GLY A 54 12.12 -2.23 8.10
C GLY A 54 13.00 -2.71 6.92
N VAL A 55 13.55 -3.92 6.97
CA VAL A 55 14.45 -4.48 5.93
C VAL A 55 13.79 -4.53 4.56
N ALA A 56 12.48 -4.82 4.51
CA ALA A 56 11.70 -4.84 3.28
C ALA A 56 11.67 -3.46 2.56
N LEU A 57 11.82 -2.36 3.30
CA LEU A 57 11.82 -1.00 2.77
C LEU A 57 13.19 -0.54 2.25
N CYS A 58 14.26 -1.29 2.54
CA CYS A 58 15.62 -0.97 2.12
C CYS A 58 16.03 -1.61 0.80
N LYS A 59 15.15 -2.41 0.19
CA LYS A 59 15.35 -3.04 -1.11
C LYS A 59 14.88 -2.13 -2.23
#